data_AF-T4ZXA4-F1
#
_entry.id   AF-T4ZXA4-F1
#
_cell.length_a   1.000
_cell.length_b   1.000
_cell.length_c   1.000
_cell.angle_alpha   90.00
_cell.angle_beta   90.00
_cell.angle_gamma   90.00
#
_symmetry.space_group_name_H-M   'P 1'
#
loop_
_entity.id
_entity.type
_entity.pdbx_description
1 polymer ?
#
loop_
_entity_poly.entity_id
_entity_poly.type
_entity_poly.pdbx_seq_one_letter_code
_entity_poly.pdbx_strand_id
1 'polypeptide(L)'
;MPAVILSKSEHWPTWFSMFRRNAKRTEIWKYVDPDVVDNAPVLTAPTMVSCEDEIARLNSLAQDRHAEAIQSAQVGSVPPTELPQPPAVIEYLDDTQRQLYKFRREDYESAYEGYLLEKQSYAHLTT
;
A
#
# COMPACT_ATOMS: atom_id res chain seq x y z
N MET A 1 -9.91 -23.47 2.19
CA MET A 1 -10.32 -23.31 0.78
C MET A 1 -10.11 -24.64 0.08
N PRO A 2 -11.08 -25.20 -0.66
CA PRO A 2 -10.89 -26.48 -1.35
C PRO A 2 -9.90 -26.32 -2.52
N ALA A 3 -8.98 -27.26 -2.65
CA ALA A 3 -8.02 -27.33 -3.75
C ALA A 3 -8.75 -27.68 -5.06
N VAL A 4 -8.51 -26.88 -6.10
CA VAL A 4 -9.15 -27.06 -7.41
C VAL A 4 -8.35 -28.07 -8.23
N ILE A 5 -8.97 -29.19 -8.59
CA ILE A 5 -8.37 -30.23 -9.43
C ILE A 5 -8.64 -29.90 -10.91
N LEU A 6 -7.61 -29.51 -11.65
CA LEU A 6 -7.65 -29.10 -13.06
C LEU A 6 -7.76 -30.31 -14.03
N SER A 7 -8.71 -31.23 -13.83
CA SER A 7 -8.73 -32.50 -14.58
C SER A 7 -9.51 -32.49 -15.91
N LYS A 8 -10.33 -31.47 -16.21
CA LYS A 8 -11.18 -31.43 -17.43
C LYS A 8 -10.90 -30.22 -18.32
N SER A 9 -10.47 -30.48 -19.56
CA SER A 9 -10.10 -29.49 -20.57
C SER A 9 -11.25 -28.53 -20.95
N GLU A 10 -12.50 -28.99 -20.89
CA GLU A 10 -13.70 -28.24 -21.28
C GLU A 10 -13.96 -26.97 -20.45
N HIS A 11 -13.44 -26.91 -19.21
CA HIS A 11 -13.62 -25.76 -18.33
C HIS A 11 -12.48 -24.74 -18.38
N TRP A 12 -11.39 -25.05 -19.09
CA TRP A 12 -10.22 -24.18 -19.21
C TRP A 12 -10.54 -22.78 -19.72
N PRO A 13 -11.40 -22.58 -20.74
CA PRO A 13 -11.73 -21.23 -21.20
C PRO A 13 -12.40 -20.38 -20.12
N THR A 14 -13.24 -21.00 -19.29
CA THR A 14 -13.94 -20.31 -18.19
C THR A 14 -12.97 -19.95 -17.08
N TRP A 15 -12.10 -20.87 -16.67
CA TRP A 15 -11.08 -20.61 -15.65
C TRP A 15 -10.06 -19.59 -16.11
N PHE A 16 -9.55 -19.71 -17.33
CA PHE A 16 -8.65 -18.73 -17.93
C PHE A 16 -9.27 -17.33 -17.92
N SER A 17 -10.55 -17.22 -18.30
CA SER A 17 -11.27 -15.95 -18.26
C SER A 17 -11.42 -15.40 -16.84
N MET A 18 -11.71 -16.26 -15.87
CA MET A 18 -11.81 -15.88 -14.45
C MET A 18 -10.47 -15.41 -13.88
N PHE A 19 -9.39 -16.16 -14.10
CA PHE A 19 -8.04 -15.80 -13.67
C PHE A 19 -7.57 -14.52 -14.35
N ARG A 20 -7.80 -14.37 -15.65
CA ARG A 20 -7.50 -13.14 -16.40
C ARG A 20 -8.27 -11.95 -15.85
N ARG A 21 -9.55 -12.10 -15.54
CA ARG A 21 -10.37 -11.04 -14.94
C ARG A 21 -9.86 -10.67 -13.54
N ASN A 22 -9.53 -11.66 -12.72
CA ASN A 22 -9.02 -11.44 -11.37
C ASN A 22 -7.65 -10.74 -11.41
N ALA A 23 -6.72 -11.20 -12.25
CA ALA A 23 -5.41 -10.57 -12.44
C ALA A 23 -5.54 -9.11 -12.90
N LYS A 24 -6.44 -8.84 -13.86
CA LYS A 24 -6.76 -7.45 -14.28
C LYS A 24 -7.31 -6.60 -13.14
N ARG A 25 -8.17 -7.17 -12.30
CA ARG A 25 -8.80 -6.44 -11.18
C ARG A 25 -7.83 -6.16 -10.03
N THR A 26 -6.91 -7.08 -9.77
CA THR A 26 -5.94 -6.93 -8.67
C THR A 26 -4.73 -6.10 -9.06
N GLU A 27 -4.55 -5.76 -10.35
CA GLU A 27 -3.40 -5.01 -10.89
C GLU A 27 -2.02 -5.60 -10.58
N ILE A 28 -1.99 -6.86 -10.14
CA ILE A 28 -0.80 -7.64 -9.84
C ILE A 28 -0.38 -8.39 -11.11
N TRP A 29 0.86 -8.17 -11.53
CA TRP A 29 1.49 -8.86 -12.65
C TRP A 29 2.60 -9.75 -12.12
N LYS A 30 2.55 -11.03 -12.47
CA LYS A 30 3.61 -11.99 -12.15
C LYS A 30 4.18 -12.50 -13.46
N TYR A 31 5.44 -12.21 -13.72
CA TYR A 31 6.16 -12.83 -14.83
C TYR A 31 6.48 -14.27 -14.43
N VAL A 32 6.11 -15.24 -15.27
CA VAL A 32 6.40 -16.66 -15.03
C VAL A 32 7.49 -17.08 -16.00
N ASP A 33 8.72 -17.11 -15.51
CA ASP A 33 9.82 -17.75 -16.22
C ASP A 33 9.73 -19.27 -16.01
N PRO A 34 9.68 -20.09 -17.07
CA PRO A 34 9.64 -21.54 -16.91
C PRO A 34 10.88 -22.11 -16.19
N ASP A 35 11.99 -21.38 -16.18
CA ASP A 35 13.23 -21.78 -15.50
C ASP A 35 13.29 -21.29 -14.04
N VAL A 36 12.42 -20.35 -13.65
CA VAL A 36 12.30 -19.77 -12.29
C VAL A 36 10.95 -20.14 -11.70
N VAL A 37 10.78 -21.42 -11.37
CA VAL A 37 9.54 -21.99 -10.83
C VAL A 37 9.22 -21.42 -9.43
N ASP A 38 10.24 -21.04 -8.66
CA ASP A 38 10.11 -20.41 -7.34
C ASP A 38 10.70 -18.99 -7.36
N ASN A 39 9.94 -18.00 -6.85
CA ASN A 39 10.28 -16.57 -6.77
C ASN A 39 10.16 -15.72 -8.05
N ALA A 40 9.26 -16.09 -8.95
CA ALA A 40 8.88 -15.23 -10.06
C ALA A 40 8.52 -13.79 -9.59
N PRO A 41 9.11 -12.74 -10.21
CA PRO A 41 8.96 -11.37 -9.75
C PRO A 41 7.50 -10.92 -9.85
N VAL A 42 7.04 -10.24 -8.79
CA VAL A 42 5.68 -9.72 -8.68
C VAL A 42 5.73 -8.21 -8.75
N LEU A 43 5.16 -7.67 -9.82
CA LEU A 43 5.01 -6.24 -10.00
C LEU A 43 3.63 -5.82 -9.48
N THR A 44 3.63 -4.89 -8.52
CA THR A 44 2.43 -4.32 -7.91
C THR A 44 2.39 -2.83 -8.21
N ALA A 45 1.23 -2.31 -8.59
CA ALA A 45 1.07 -0.88 -8.80
C ALA A 45 1.33 -0.12 -7.48
N PRO A 46 2.08 1.00 -7.50
CA PRO A 46 2.17 1.85 -6.33
C PRO A 46 0.78 2.38 -5.95
N THR A 47 0.56 2.70 -4.68
CA THR A 47 -0.71 3.25 -4.18
C THR A 47 -0.57 4.75 -3.94
N MET A 48 -1.47 5.55 -4.51
CA MET A 48 -1.48 6.99 -4.27
C MET A 48 -2.03 7.24 -2.86
N VAL A 49 -1.28 7.98 -2.04
CA VAL A 49 -1.76 8.43 -0.73
C VAL A 49 -2.73 9.57 -0.93
N SER A 50 -3.94 9.48 -0.38
CA SER A 50 -4.89 10.60 -0.41
C SER A 50 -4.53 11.65 0.65
N CYS A 51 -5.04 12.88 0.50
CA CYS A 51 -4.90 13.90 1.55
C CYS A 51 -5.53 13.42 2.88
N GLU A 52 -6.66 12.72 2.81
CA GLU A 52 -7.37 12.19 3.98
C GLU A 52 -6.54 11.13 4.71
N ASP A 53 -5.90 10.23 3.95
CA ASP A 53 -5.01 9.21 4.51
C ASP A 53 -3.79 9.83 5.21
N GLU A 54 -3.21 10.90 4.62
CA GLU A 54 -2.08 11.59 5.25
C GLU A 54 -2.49 12.32 6.52
N ILE A 55 -3.67 12.95 6.54
CA ILE A 55 -4.23 13.57 7.75
C ILE A 55 -4.47 12.51 8.83
N ALA A 56 -5.08 11.38 8.48
CA ALA A 56 -5.31 10.26 9.40
C ALA A 56 -3.98 9.73 9.97
N ARG A 57 -2.96 9.57 9.13
CA ARG A 57 -1.62 9.14 9.53
C ARG A 57 -0.97 10.10 10.53
N LEU A 58 -1.08 11.41 10.29
CA LEU A 58 -0.51 12.43 11.18
C LEU A 58 -1.24 12.47 12.53
N ASN A 59 -2.57 12.34 12.52
CA ASN A 59 -3.37 12.25 13.74
C ASN A 59 -3.03 11.00 14.56
N SER A 60 -2.91 9.84 13.92
CA SER A 60 -2.50 8.60 14.58
C SER A 60 -1.11 8.74 15.22
N LEU A 61 -0.14 9.29 14.47
CA LEU A 61 1.21 9.48 14.98
C LEU A 61 1.26 10.43 16.18
N ALA A 62 0.44 11.48 16.17
CA ALA A 62 0.33 12.40 17.30
C ALA A 62 -0.27 11.71 18.53
N GLN A 63 -1.29 10.88 18.33
CA GLN A 63 -1.92 10.09 19.40
C GLN A 63 -0.95 9.06 19.99
N ASP A 64 -0.18 8.35 19.16
CA ASP A 64 0.78 7.34 19.63
C ASP A 64 1.86 7.98 20.52
N ARG A 65 2.43 9.12 20.08
CA ARG A 65 3.40 9.89 20.87
C ARG A 65 2.82 10.40 22.19
N HIS A 66 1.55 10.79 22.18
CA HIS A 66 0.87 11.23 23.39
C HIS A 66 0.67 10.08 24.37
N ALA A 67 0.29 8.90 23.89
CA ALA A 67 0.18 7.70 24.70
C ALA A 67 1.53 7.31 25.34
N GLU A 68 2.63 7.37 24.58
CA GLU A 68 4.00 7.14 25.09
C GLU A 68 4.40 8.17 26.17
N ALA A 69 4.03 9.44 25.98
CA ALA A 69 4.31 10.50 26.94
C ALA A 69 3.53 10.31 28.24
N ILE A 70 2.25 9.92 28.16
CA ILE A 70 1.45 9.55 29.34
C ILE A 70 2.07 8.38 30.08
N GLN A 71 2.43 7.32 29.36
CA GLN A 71 3.01 6.11 29.97
C GLN A 71 4.30 6.45 30.71
N SER A 72 5.16 7.28 30.11
CA SER A 72 6.40 7.75 30.73
C SER A 72 6.16 8.60 31.99
N ALA A 73 5.17 9.50 31.94
CA ALA A 73 4.80 10.34 33.09
C ALA A 73 4.21 9.52 34.27
N GLN A 74 3.46 8.46 33.97
CA GLN A 74 2.89 7.58 35.01
C GLN A 74 3.97 6.77 35.74
N VAL A 75 5.02 6.33 35.04
CA VAL A 75 6.18 5.65 35.65
C VAL A 75 6.94 6.60 36.60
N GLY A 76 6.96 7.90 36.29
CA GLY A 76 7.61 8.93 37.11
C GLY A 76 6.82 9.41 38.35
N SER A 77 5.62 8.88 38.63
CA SER A 77 4.69 9.39 39.66
C SER A 77 4.42 10.90 39.55
N VAL A 78 4.21 11.38 38.32
CA VAL A 78 3.86 12.77 38.05
C VAL A 78 2.39 13.02 38.45
N PRO A 79 2.07 14.12 39.18
CA PRO A 79 0.70 14.44 39.54
C PRO A 79 -0.21 14.65 38.30
N PRO A 80 -1.52 14.33 38.38
CA PRO A 80 -2.43 14.36 37.22
C PRO A 80 -2.49 15.69 36.47
N THR A 81 -2.24 16.80 37.16
CA THR A 81 -2.26 18.17 36.60
C THR A 81 -1.11 18.45 35.64
N GLU A 82 -0.03 17.66 35.70
CA GLU A 82 1.15 17.78 34.85
C GLU A 82 1.17 16.74 33.72
N LEU A 83 0.11 15.94 33.58
CA LEU A 83 0.02 14.97 32.49
C LEU A 83 -0.04 15.69 31.13
N PRO A 84 0.60 15.13 30.09
CA PRO A 84 0.54 15.68 28.75
C PRO A 84 -0.91 15.80 28.27
N GLN A 85 -1.28 16.96 27.73
CA GLN A 85 -2.60 17.16 27.12
C GLN A 85 -2.70 16.42 25.78
N PRO A 86 -3.90 15.95 25.40
CA PRO A 86 -4.11 15.29 24.13
C PRO A 86 -3.79 16.23 22.96
N PRO A 87 -3.21 15.72 21.86
CA PRO A 87 -2.88 16.52 20.70
C PRO A 87 -4.16 17.03 20.02
N ALA A 88 -4.09 18.24 19.46
CA ALA A 88 -5.16 18.77 18.64
C ALA A 88 -5.31 17.94 17.36
N VAL A 89 -6.55 17.67 16.95
CA VAL A 89 -6.84 16.95 15.71
C VAL A 89 -6.52 17.86 14.53
N ILE A 90 -5.72 17.34 13.61
CA ILE A 90 -5.42 17.97 12.32
C ILE A 90 -6.61 17.68 11.40
N GLU A 91 -7.30 18.73 10.95
CA GLU A 91 -8.39 18.63 9.96
C GLU A 91 -7.90 18.96 8.53
N TYR A 92 -6.83 19.74 8.42
CA TYR A 92 -6.26 20.17 7.15
C TYR A 92 -4.74 20.17 7.24
N LEU A 93 -4.09 19.84 6.12
CA LEU A 93 -2.64 19.94 6.03
C LEU A 93 -2.20 21.41 6.08
N ASP A 94 -1.20 21.72 6.91
CA ASP A 94 -0.51 23.01 6.86
C ASP A 94 0.35 23.16 5.60
N ASP A 95 0.93 24.34 5.36
CA ASP A 95 1.71 24.60 4.15
C ASP A 95 2.93 23.68 3.99
N THR A 96 3.58 23.32 5.11
CA THR A 96 4.75 22.42 5.10
C THR A 96 4.31 21.00 4.77
N GLN A 97 3.22 20.54 5.39
CA GLN A 97 2.64 19.22 5.16
C GLN A 97 2.11 19.09 3.74
N ARG A 98 1.53 20.16 3.16
CA ARG A 98 1.11 20.18 1.75
C ARG A 98 2.29 20.07 0.80
N GLN A 99 3.41 20.75 1.08
CA GLN A 99 4.61 20.62 0.26
C GLN A 99 5.16 19.20 0.31
N LEU A 100 5.23 18.59 1.50
CA LEU A 100 5.66 17.20 1.64
C LEU A 100 4.72 16.22 0.93
N TYR A 101 3.41 16.45 1.01
CA TYR A 101 2.41 15.66 0.30
C TYR A 101 2.58 15.76 -1.22
N LYS A 102 2.84 16.98 -1.75
CA LYS A 102 3.12 17.18 -3.17
C LYS A 102 4.35 16.39 -3.63
N PHE A 103 5.44 16.45 -2.86
CA PHE A 103 6.65 15.69 -3.17
C PHE A 103 6.37 14.18 -3.23
N ARG A 104 5.65 13.63 -2.23
CA ARG A 104 5.25 12.21 -2.24
C ARG A 104 4.35 11.84 -3.41
N ARG A 105 3.53 12.78 -3.88
CA ARG A 105 2.69 12.58 -5.05
C ARG A 105 3.52 12.54 -6.34
N GLU A 106 4.51 13.42 -6.47
CA GLU A 106 5.46 13.41 -7.60
C GLU A 106 6.29 12.10 -7.62
N ASP A 107 6.72 11.62 -6.45
CA ASP A 107 7.37 10.32 -6.29
C ASP A 107 6.45 9.17 -6.73
N TYR A 108 5.17 9.22 -6.32
CA TYR A 108 4.16 8.25 -6.76
C TYR A 108 3.97 8.27 -8.28
N GLU A 109 3.85 9.45 -8.89
CA GLU A 109 3.67 9.60 -10.33
C GLU A 109 4.87 8.99 -11.08
N SER A 110 6.09 9.27 -10.62
CA SER A 110 7.33 8.69 -11.18
C SER A 110 7.38 7.16 -11.03
N ALA A 111 7.04 6.63 -9.85
CA ALA A 111 6.99 5.19 -9.62
C ALA A 111 5.91 4.50 -10.47
N TYR A 112 4.78 5.16 -10.68
CA TYR A 112 3.69 4.66 -11.51
C TYR A 112 4.08 4.60 -12.99
N GLU A 113 4.78 5.62 -13.49
CA GLU A 113 5.37 5.59 -14.84
C GLU A 113 6.35 4.42 -15.01
N GLY A 114 7.23 4.19 -14.02
CA GLY A 114 8.13 3.03 -14.00
C GLY A 114 7.38 1.70 -14.04
N TYR A 115 6.34 1.55 -13.22
CA TYR A 115 5.45 0.39 -13.23
C TYR A 115 4.81 0.16 -14.61
N LEU A 116 4.36 1.21 -15.29
CA LEU A 116 3.76 1.10 -16.62
C LEU A 116 4.78 0.63 -17.67
N LEU A 117 6.01 1.13 -17.62
CA LEU A 117 7.08 0.73 -18.53
C LEU A 117 7.48 -0.73 -18.33
N GLU A 118 7.68 -1.17 -17.08
CA GLU A 118 7.98 -2.57 -16.77
C GLU A 118 6.84 -3.51 -17.16
N LYS A 119 5.60 -3.12 -16.89
CA LYS A 119 4.43 -3.89 -17.31
C LYS A 119 4.36 -4.06 -18.83
N GLN A 120 4.71 -3.03 -19.61
CA GLN A 120 4.78 -3.12 -21.07
C GLN A 120 5.91 -4.05 -21.53
N SER A 121 7.09 -3.97 -20.94
CA SER A 121 8.21 -4.85 -21.30
C SER A 121 7.88 -6.33 -21.08
N TYR A 122 7.20 -6.67 -19.98
CA TYR A 122 6.73 -8.02 -19.73
C TYR A 122 5.62 -8.49 -20.69
N ALA A 123 4.76 -7.59 -21.15
CA ALA A 123 3.75 -7.92 -22.16
C ALA A 123 4.39 -8.30 -23.51
N HIS A 124 5.50 -7.66 -23.88
CA HIS A 124 6.21 -7.97 -25.13
C HIS A 124 7.03 -9.26 -25.08
N LEU A 125 7.51 -9.68 -23.90
CA LEU A 125 8.25 -10.94 -23.73
C LEU A 125 7.36 -12.21 -23.75
N THR A 126 6.04 -12.05 -23.65
CA THR A 126 5.07 -13.16 -23.58
C THR A 126 4.26 -13.35 -24.86
N THR A 127 4.62 -12.66 -25.95
CA THR A 127 3.99 -12.78 -27.29
C THR A 127 4.86 -13.58 -28.24
#